data_AF-E8LCE8-F1
#
_entry.id   AF-E8LCE8-F1
#
_cell.length_a   1.000
_cell.length_b   1.000
_cell.length_c   1.000
_cell.angle_alpha   90.00
_cell.angle_beta   90.00
_cell.angle_gamma   90.00
#
_symmetry.space_group_name_H-M   'P 1'
#
loop_
_entity.id
_entity.type
_entity.pdbx_description
1 polymer ?
#
loop_
_entity_poly.entity_id
_entity_poly.type
_entity_poly.pdbx_seq_one_letter_code
_entity_poly.pdbx_strand_id
1 'polypeptide(L)'
;MSNKIKRSQVDDINRRNNAADSYKNRSFAKKKSVIDEYTGDKIFYNANKHINEKQSNVDHIVPLDEQIRRYGSDLTPEQIRKMANDDANLANTNASLNKSKGALNNHEYIAKTQTSHTENIP
;
A
#
# COMPACT_ATOMS: atom_id res chain seq x y z
N MET A 1 -26.92 -9.85 13.83
CA MET A 1 -26.27 -9.04 12.79
C MET A 1 -24.82 -8.83 13.21
N SER A 2 -23.85 -9.53 12.60
CA SER A 2 -22.44 -9.21 12.87
C SER A 2 -22.17 -7.82 12.33
N ASN A 3 -21.83 -6.89 13.23
CA ASN A 3 -21.47 -5.53 12.86
C ASN A 3 -20.14 -5.59 12.11
N LYS A 4 -20.20 -5.81 10.80
CA LYS A 4 -19.02 -6.08 9.97
C LYS A 4 -18.17 -4.81 9.96
N ILE A 5 -16.95 -4.92 10.49
CA ILE A 5 -15.99 -3.82 10.54
C ILE A 5 -15.80 -3.29 9.11
N LYS A 6 -15.98 -1.98 8.92
CA LYS A 6 -15.81 -1.34 7.63
C LYS A 6 -14.35 -0.97 7.41
N ARG A 7 -13.87 -1.07 6.16
CA ARG A 7 -12.51 -0.61 5.77
C ARG A 7 -12.23 0.83 6.21
N SER A 8 -13.22 1.72 6.11
CA SER A 8 -13.09 3.12 6.51
C SER A 8 -12.83 3.33 8.00
N GLN A 9 -13.17 2.37 8.86
CA GLN A 9 -12.88 2.44 10.31
C GLN A 9 -11.42 2.10 10.60
N VAL A 10 -10.82 1.22 9.78
CA VAL A 10 -9.44 0.74 9.97
C VAL A 10 -8.42 1.45 9.09
N ASP A 11 -8.84 2.17 8.05
CA ASP A 11 -7.92 2.96 7.21
C ASP A 11 -7.56 4.30 7.85
N ASP A 12 -6.27 4.63 7.86
CA ASP A 12 -5.74 5.91 8.33
C ASP A 12 -5.00 6.66 7.21
N ILE A 13 -5.78 7.36 6.38
CA ILE A 13 -5.25 8.17 5.27
C ILE A 13 -4.31 9.28 5.77
N ASN A 14 -4.57 9.83 6.96
CA ASN A 14 -3.72 10.90 7.50
C ASN A 14 -2.34 10.35 7.86
N ARG A 15 -2.28 9.21 8.56
CA ARG A 15 -1.01 8.54 8.89
C ARG A 15 -0.23 8.09 7.66
N ARG A 16 -0.93 7.70 6.58
CA ARG A 16 -0.31 7.29 5.31
C ARG A 16 0.24 8.47 4.50
N ASN A 17 -0.59 9.49 4.26
CA ASN A 17 -0.31 10.51 3.23
C ASN A 17 -0.36 11.97 3.71
N ASN A 18 -1.33 12.34 4.55
CA ASN A 18 -1.64 13.76 4.76
C ASN A 18 -0.92 14.39 5.96
N ALA A 19 -0.56 13.61 6.98
CA ALA A 19 0.10 14.13 8.17
C ALA A 19 1.52 14.61 7.85
N ALA A 20 1.98 15.65 8.56
CA ALA A 20 3.33 16.18 8.40
C ALA A 20 4.40 15.12 8.68
N ASP A 21 4.13 14.24 9.65
CA ASP A 21 4.95 13.10 10.02
C ASP A 21 4.49 11.79 9.35
N SER A 22 3.63 11.83 8.33
CA SER A 22 3.11 10.62 7.68
C SER A 22 4.20 9.68 7.19
N TYR A 23 3.86 8.41 6.99
CA TYR A 23 4.78 7.41 6.45
C TYR A 23 5.41 7.90 5.13
N LYS A 24 4.59 8.44 4.22
CA LYS A 24 5.07 9.05 2.98
C LYS A 24 6.14 10.11 3.24
N ASN A 25 5.90 11.06 4.14
CA ASN A 25 6.87 12.12 4.41
C ASN A 25 8.16 11.60 5.05
N ARG A 26 8.05 10.63 5.96
CA ARG A 26 9.22 10.00 6.62
C ARG A 26 10.06 9.22 5.63
N SER A 27 9.46 8.38 4.80
CA SER A 27 10.17 7.59 3.79
C SER A 27 10.86 8.47 2.74
N PHE A 28 10.24 9.59 2.37
CA PHE A 28 10.87 10.55 1.47
C PHE A 28 11.98 11.37 2.14
N ALA A 29 11.95 11.56 3.47
CA ALA A 29 12.98 12.27 4.23
C ALA A 29 13.42 13.60 3.58
N LYS A 30 12.45 14.41 3.11
CA LYS A 30 12.62 15.67 2.35
C LYS A 30 13.23 15.53 0.94
N LYS A 31 13.40 14.32 0.42
CA LYS A 31 13.82 14.06 -0.96
C LYS A 31 12.63 14.19 -1.92
N LYS A 32 12.93 14.45 -3.20
CA LYS A 32 11.91 14.52 -4.27
C LYS A 32 11.55 13.15 -4.85
N SER A 33 12.37 12.13 -4.62
CA SER A 33 12.19 10.77 -5.13
C SER A 33 12.70 9.72 -4.15
N VAL A 34 12.07 8.55 -4.13
CA VAL A 34 12.53 7.34 -3.44
C VAL A 34 12.54 6.16 -4.43
N ILE A 35 13.13 5.06 -4.02
CA ILE A 35 13.06 3.80 -4.76
C ILE A 35 11.78 3.08 -4.32
N ASP A 36 11.01 2.60 -5.29
CA ASP A 36 9.85 1.76 -5.09
C ASP A 36 10.30 0.45 -4.46
N GLU A 37 9.73 0.11 -3.31
CA GLU A 37 10.08 -1.09 -2.56
C GLU A 37 9.67 -2.38 -3.27
N TYR A 38 8.75 -2.30 -4.25
CA TYR A 38 8.23 -3.45 -4.99
C TYR A 38 8.92 -3.69 -6.32
N THR A 39 9.31 -2.64 -7.04
CA THR A 39 9.90 -2.79 -8.38
C THR A 39 11.37 -2.38 -8.46
N GLY A 40 11.88 -1.65 -7.46
CA GLY A 40 13.20 -1.05 -7.53
C GLY A 40 13.25 0.20 -8.44
N ASP A 41 12.12 0.64 -8.99
CA ASP A 41 12.07 1.83 -9.84
C ASP A 41 12.06 3.12 -9.02
N LYS A 42 12.47 4.23 -9.65
CA LYS A 42 12.42 5.54 -9.00
C LYS A 42 10.99 6.12 -9.06
N ILE A 43 10.42 6.38 -7.90
CA ILE A 43 9.12 7.05 -7.72
C ILE A 43 9.31 8.44 -7.11
N PHE A 44 8.39 9.36 -7.44
CA PHE A 44 8.48 10.76 -7.06
C PHE A 44 7.41 11.13 -6.02
N TYR A 45 7.76 12.06 -5.13
CA TYR A 45 6.85 12.52 -4.07
C TYR A 45 5.57 13.13 -4.66
N ASN A 46 5.79 13.98 -5.65
CA ASN A 46 4.80 14.59 -6.51
C ASN A 46 5.31 14.45 -7.95
N ALA A 47 4.65 13.63 -8.77
CA ALA A 47 4.99 13.58 -10.18
C ALA A 47 4.41 14.83 -10.87
N ASN A 48 5.13 15.38 -11.85
CA ASN A 48 4.53 16.40 -12.71
C ASN A 48 3.20 15.86 -13.29
N LYS A 49 2.21 16.74 -13.49
CA LYS A 49 0.81 16.48 -13.91
C LYS A 49 0.58 15.45 -15.04
N HIS A 50 1.63 15.03 -15.74
CA HIS A 50 1.61 14.17 -16.92
C HIS A 50 2.19 12.76 -16.68
N ILE A 51 2.68 12.42 -15.47
CA ILE A 51 3.31 11.10 -15.20
C ILE A 51 2.77 10.48 -13.89
N ASN A 52 1.47 10.20 -13.85
CA ASN A 52 0.84 9.53 -12.70
C ASN A 52 1.46 8.17 -12.38
N GLU A 53 2.07 7.52 -13.37
CA GLU A 53 2.73 6.21 -13.23
C GLU A 53 3.94 6.21 -12.30
N LYS A 54 4.61 7.36 -12.16
CA LYS A 54 5.77 7.50 -11.26
C LYS A 54 5.45 8.24 -9.97
N GLN A 55 4.18 8.58 -9.76
CA GLN A 55 3.75 9.22 -8.51
C GLN A 55 3.72 8.19 -7.39
N SER A 56 4.30 8.53 -6.25
CA SER A 56 4.26 7.69 -5.06
C SER A 56 2.87 7.66 -4.43
N ASN A 57 2.43 6.45 -4.09
CA ASN A 57 1.31 6.19 -3.22
C ASN A 57 1.74 5.21 -2.12
N VAL A 58 1.21 5.39 -0.91
CA VAL A 58 1.46 4.47 0.20
C VAL A 58 0.48 3.31 0.09
N ASP A 59 0.98 2.09 -0.07
CA ASP A 59 0.18 0.87 -0.13
C ASP A 59 0.22 0.11 1.21
N HIS A 60 -0.82 -0.68 1.46
CA HIS A 60 -0.84 -1.65 2.55
C HIS A 60 -0.29 -2.98 2.04
N ILE A 61 0.83 -3.43 2.62
CA ILE A 61 1.46 -4.72 2.30
C ILE A 61 0.45 -5.87 2.47
N VAL A 62 -0.25 -5.88 3.60
CA VAL A 62 -1.42 -6.74 3.85
C VAL A 62 -2.69 -5.89 3.70
N PRO A 63 -3.57 -6.22 2.74
CA PRO A 63 -4.81 -5.47 2.50
C PRO A 63 -5.69 -5.38 3.75
N LEU A 64 -6.34 -4.23 3.95
CA LEU A 64 -7.26 -4.01 5.07
C LEU A 64 -8.39 -5.06 5.15
N ASP A 65 -8.90 -5.51 4.00
CA ASP A 65 -9.95 -6.53 3.95
C ASP A 65 -9.47 -7.87 4.51
N GLU A 66 -8.22 -8.23 4.26
CA GLU A 66 -7.62 -9.46 4.78
C GLU A 66 -7.41 -9.37 6.29
N GLN A 67 -7.00 -8.20 6.80
CA GLN A 67 -6.86 -7.99 8.25
C GLN A 67 -8.21 -8.02 8.96
N ILE A 68 -9.24 -7.40 8.40
CA ILE A 68 -10.62 -7.48 8.92
C ILE A 68 -11.12 -8.92 8.86
N ARG A 69 -10.84 -9.67 7.79
CA ARG A 69 -11.28 -11.06 7.64
C ARG A 69 -10.61 -11.98 8.67
N ARG A 70 -9.30 -11.79 8.92
CA ARG A 70 -8.52 -12.63 9.85
C ARG A 70 -8.77 -12.30 11.32
N TYR A 71 -8.91 -11.02 11.64
CA TYR A 71 -8.89 -10.56 13.04
C TYR A 71 -10.16 -9.81 13.47
N GLY A 72 -11.10 -9.56 12.56
CA GLY A 72 -12.32 -8.80 12.86
C GLY A 72 -13.30 -9.48 13.82
N SER A 73 -13.09 -10.76 14.14
CA SER A 73 -13.81 -11.46 15.22
C SER A 73 -13.18 -11.25 16.59
N ASP A 74 -11.87 -11.03 16.64
CA ASP A 74 -11.08 -11.14 17.87
C ASP A 74 -10.53 -9.79 18.35
N LEU A 75 -10.37 -8.83 17.43
CA LEU A 75 -9.80 -7.51 17.68
C LEU A 75 -10.81 -6.39 17.42
N THR A 76 -10.66 -5.29 18.17
CA THR A 76 -11.46 -4.09 17.94
C THR A 76 -11.02 -3.38 16.65
N PRO A 77 -11.90 -2.55 16.06
CA PRO A 77 -11.52 -1.69 14.93
C PRO A 77 -10.28 -0.83 15.21
N GLU A 78 -10.09 -0.29 16.42
CA GLU A 78 -8.87 0.47 16.74
C GLU A 78 -7.61 -0.39 16.75
N GLN A 79 -7.69 -1.64 17.25
CA GLN A 79 -6.55 -2.55 17.25
C GLN A 79 -6.15 -2.94 15.83
N ILE A 80 -7.14 -3.26 14.99
CA ILE A 80 -6.92 -3.55 13.57
C ILE A 80 -6.38 -2.30 12.86
N ARG A 81 -6.91 -1.11 13.14
CA ARG A 81 -6.40 0.16 12.61
C ARG A 81 -4.93 0.36 12.96
N LYS A 82 -4.53 0.12 14.21
CA LYS A 82 -3.15 0.30 14.66
C LYS A 82 -2.20 -0.64 13.94
N MET A 83 -2.55 -1.93 13.86
CA MET A 83 -1.76 -2.94 13.16
C MET A 83 -1.70 -2.67 11.64
N ALA A 84 -2.83 -2.32 11.04
CA ALA A 84 -2.95 -2.09 9.62
C ALA A 84 -2.15 -0.89 9.12
N ASN A 85 -2.05 0.17 9.92
CA ASN A 85 -1.34 1.39 9.56
C ASN A 85 0.02 1.50 10.26
N ASP A 86 0.53 0.38 10.79
CA ASP A 86 1.91 0.30 11.26
C ASP A 86 2.87 0.46 10.09
N ASP A 87 4.01 1.09 10.32
CA ASP A 87 5.03 1.34 9.31
C ASP A 87 5.52 0.04 8.67
N ALA A 88 5.53 -1.07 9.41
CA ALA A 88 5.90 -2.39 8.90
C ALA A 88 4.89 -2.97 7.89
N ASN A 89 3.65 -2.44 7.86
CA ASN A 89 2.62 -2.83 6.90
C ASN A 89 2.37 -1.77 5.81
N LEU A 90 3.15 -0.69 5.80
CA LEU A 90 3.08 0.37 4.80
C LEU A 90 4.32 0.32 3.91
N ALA A 91 4.14 0.50 2.61
CA ALA A 91 5.24 0.58 1.66
C ALA A 91 4.96 1.66 0.61
N ASN A 92 6.01 2.35 0.16
CA ASN A 92 5.85 3.27 -0.97
C ASN A 92 5.94 2.51 -2.28
N THR A 93 4.91 2.67 -3.10
CA THR A 93 4.86 2.11 -4.44
C THR A 93 4.32 3.13 -5.43
N ASN A 94 4.53 2.86 -6.71
CA ASN A 94 3.99 3.70 -7.76
C ASN A 94 2.45 3.59 -7.80
N ALA A 95 1.78 4.71 -8.12
CA ALA A 95 0.31 4.78 -8.07
C ALA A 95 -0.37 3.91 -9.13
N SER A 96 0.29 3.65 -10.27
CA SER A 96 -0.27 2.84 -11.37
C SER A 96 -0.29 1.35 -11.01
N LEU A 97 0.76 0.85 -10.37
CA LEU A 97 0.89 -0.49 -9.80
C LEU A 97 -0.13 -0.69 -8.71
N ASN A 98 -0.23 0.23 -7.76
CA ASN A 98 -1.23 0.15 -6.70
C ASN A 98 -2.66 0.06 -7.29
N LYS A 99 -2.95 0.88 -8.31
CA LYS A 99 -4.24 0.84 -9.02
C LYS A 99 -4.46 -0.44 -9.81
N SER A 100 -3.40 -1.03 -10.38
CA SER A 100 -3.42 -2.29 -11.13
C SER A 100 -3.51 -3.53 -10.24
N LYS A 101 -2.94 -3.47 -9.02
CA LYS A 101 -2.91 -4.53 -8.02
C LYS A 101 -4.29 -4.78 -7.40
N GLY A 102 -5.10 -3.74 -7.22
CA GLY A 102 -6.46 -3.90 -6.68
C GLY A 102 -6.47 -4.56 -5.29
N ALA A 103 -7.46 -5.41 -5.01
CA ALA A 103 -7.57 -6.12 -3.72
C ALA A 103 -6.59 -7.29 -3.54
N LEU A 104 -5.62 -7.48 -4.44
CA LEU A 104 -4.70 -8.61 -4.41
C LEU A 104 -3.60 -8.44 -3.35
N ASN A 105 -3.24 -9.58 -2.76
CA ASN A 105 -2.21 -9.69 -1.73
C ASN A 105 -0.82 -9.51 -2.36
N ASN A 106 0.18 -9.10 -1.58
CA ASN A 106 1.58 -8.99 -2.07
C ASN A 106 2.09 -10.25 -2.78
N HIS A 107 1.81 -11.45 -2.24
CA HIS A 107 2.20 -12.71 -2.87
C HIS A 107 1.49 -12.98 -4.19
N GLU A 108 0.22 -12.58 -4.33
CA GLU A 108 -0.54 -12.79 -5.57
C GLU A 108 -0.06 -11.88 -6.68
N TYR A 109 0.35 -10.65 -6.35
CA TYR A 109 0.94 -9.73 -7.32
C TYR A 109 2.31 -10.21 -7.81
N ILE A 110 3.21 -10.58 -6.90
CA ILE A 110 4.55 -11.08 -7.25
C ILE A 110 4.45 -12.41 -8.01
N ALA A 111 3.56 -13.31 -7.60
CA ALA A 111 3.31 -14.54 -8.33
C ALA A 111 2.84 -14.23 -9.75
N LYS A 112 1.87 -13.33 -9.93
CA LYS A 112 1.36 -12.95 -11.26
C LYS A 112 2.44 -12.32 -12.15
N THR A 113 3.28 -11.43 -11.63
CA THR A 113 4.36 -10.81 -12.42
C THR A 113 5.47 -11.79 -12.77
N GLN A 114 5.79 -12.75 -11.89
CA GLN A 114 6.72 -13.84 -12.20
C GLN A 114 6.12 -14.83 -13.22
N THR A 115 4.83 -15.14 -13.13
CA THR A 115 4.16 -16.01 -14.13
C THR A 115 4.20 -15.36 -15.52
N SER A 116 3.91 -14.05 -15.61
CA SER A 116 4.04 -13.29 -16.87
C SER A 116 5.46 -13.20 -17.44
N HIS A 117 6.50 -13.31 -16.60
CA HIS A 117 7.89 -13.37 -17.07
C HIS A 117 8.33 -14.77 -17.53
N THR A 118 7.60 -15.82 -17.16
CA THR A 118 7.95 -17.20 -17.54
C THR A 118 7.30 -17.62 -18.87
N GLU A 119 6.25 -16.92 -19.30
CA GLU A 119 5.58 -17.18 -20.60
C GLU A 119 6.19 -16.41 -21.79
N ASN A 120 7.29 -15.67 -21.58
CA ASN A 120 8.01 -14.94 -22.63
C ASN A 120 9.51 -15.31 -22.67
N ILE A 121 9.82 -16.58 -22.46
CA ILE A 121 11.12 -17.13 -22.83
C ILE A 121 10.90 -17.88 -24.16
N PRO A 122 11.49 -17.42 -25.29
CA PRO A 122 11.35 -18.08 -26.59
C PRO A 122 11.97 -19.49 -26.60
#